data_AF-A0A3P7LPI3-F1
#
_entry.id   AF-A0A3P7LPI3-F1
#
_cell.length_a   1.000
_cell.length_b   1.000
_cell.length_c   1.000
_cell.angle_alpha   90.00
_cell.angle_beta   90.00
_cell.angle_gamma   90.00
#
_symmetry.space_group_name_H-M   'P 1'
#
loop_
_entity.id
_entity.type
_entity.pdbx_description
1 polymer ?
#
loop_
_entity_poly.entity_id
_entity_poly.type
_entity_poly.pdbx_seq_one_letter_code
_entity_poly.pdbx_strand_id
1 'polypeptide(L)'
;MQVSTFWPKFAKHGKADVTIRDVLDHKAGLVSFGPEFGIEDARKSELISTLIEEAVPLWTPGTKRGYHALSYGFLVDEVIKRLHPQKHSVSQIYEDEVWSEAVTELPLISCMGVGTAEGFAKAIHQKGLISNEVWKSLCSPTTIDEEDIVLSHRKPFGHGFTYEPHPVYKGNVSEGFSNLHSAAKFFLIHSNRSGLYEWLGMGYKWSKWTEET
;
A
#
# COMPACT_ATOMS: atom_id res chain seq x y z
N MET A 1 2.03 -16.39 7.11
CA MET A 1 2.21 -17.23 5.91
C MET A 1 3.28 -16.61 5.03
N GLN A 2 4.24 -17.42 4.56
CA GLN A 2 5.28 -16.99 3.62
C GLN A 2 4.70 -16.84 2.22
N VAL A 3 5.10 -15.81 1.48
CA VAL A 3 4.61 -15.54 0.11
C VAL A 3 5.01 -16.67 -0.85
N SER A 4 6.21 -17.23 -0.66
CA SER A 4 6.76 -18.35 -1.43
C SER A 4 5.89 -19.60 -1.43
N THR A 5 5.03 -19.80 -0.42
CA THR A 5 4.16 -20.98 -0.31
C THR A 5 3.09 -21.06 -1.40
N PHE A 6 2.64 -19.92 -1.91
CA PHE A 6 1.65 -19.83 -3.00
C PHE A 6 2.20 -19.10 -4.23
N TRP A 7 3.39 -18.51 -4.13
CA TRP A 7 4.12 -17.91 -5.23
C TRP A 7 5.59 -18.37 -5.23
N PRO A 8 5.89 -19.61 -5.67
CA PRO A 8 7.23 -20.19 -5.51
C PRO A 8 8.37 -19.37 -6.14
N LYS A 9 8.11 -18.76 -7.31
CA LYS A 9 9.10 -17.91 -7.99
C LYS A 9 9.44 -16.62 -7.22
N PHE A 10 8.60 -16.19 -6.28
CA PHE A 10 8.91 -15.09 -5.38
C PHE A 10 10.14 -15.39 -4.52
N ALA A 11 10.47 -16.66 -4.23
CA ALA A 11 11.55 -17.03 -3.30
C ALA A 11 12.98 -16.64 -3.75
N LYS A 12 13.16 -16.22 -5.01
CA LYS A 12 14.46 -15.81 -5.57
C LYS A 12 15.10 -14.67 -4.77
N HIS A 13 16.42 -14.56 -4.84
CA HIS A 13 17.21 -13.45 -4.26
C HIS A 13 16.98 -13.26 -2.74
N GLY A 14 16.84 -14.34 -1.99
CA GLY A 14 16.71 -14.29 -0.53
C GLY A 14 15.32 -13.94 -0.02
N LYS A 15 14.29 -14.03 -0.87
CA LYS A 15 12.90 -13.68 -0.54
C LYS A 15 12.06 -14.86 -0.03
N ALA A 16 12.65 -16.04 0.16
CA ALA A 16 11.95 -17.27 0.51
C ALA A 16 11.11 -17.15 1.80
N ASP A 17 11.63 -16.47 2.81
CA ASP A 17 11.00 -16.35 4.13
C ASP A 17 10.10 -15.12 4.29
N VAL A 18 9.99 -14.27 3.25
CA VAL A 18 9.12 -13.08 3.28
C VAL A 18 7.69 -13.52 3.52
N THR A 19 7.07 -12.94 4.54
CA THR A 19 5.67 -13.19 4.86
C THR A 19 4.74 -12.15 4.24
N ILE A 20 3.45 -12.48 4.15
CA ILE A 20 2.42 -11.49 3.82
C ILE A 20 2.48 -10.29 4.78
N ARG A 21 2.81 -10.53 6.06
CA ARG A 21 2.97 -9.45 7.04
C ARG A 21 4.14 -8.54 6.70
N ASP A 22 5.26 -9.08 6.24
CA ASP A 22 6.41 -8.25 5.81
C ASP A 22 6.07 -7.39 4.60
N VAL A 23 5.24 -7.89 3.68
CA VAL A 23 4.72 -7.08 2.56
C VAL A 23 3.84 -5.95 3.08
N LEU A 24 2.83 -6.26 3.91
CA LEU A 24 1.89 -5.29 4.46
C LEU A 24 2.55 -4.23 5.35
N ASP A 25 3.59 -4.61 6.11
CA ASP A 25 4.26 -3.71 7.04
C ASP A 25 5.48 -2.99 6.41
N HIS A 26 5.61 -3.03 5.08
CA HIS A 26 6.69 -2.40 4.30
C HIS A 26 8.11 -2.89 4.69
N LYS A 27 8.25 -4.18 5.02
CA LYS A 27 9.50 -4.82 5.44
C LYS A 27 10.10 -5.78 4.42
N ALA A 28 9.46 -5.98 3.27
CA ALA A 28 9.94 -6.89 2.22
C ALA A 28 11.25 -6.44 1.54
N GLY A 29 11.66 -5.17 1.68
CA GLY A 29 12.85 -4.63 1.03
C GLY A 29 12.71 -4.32 -0.45
N LEU A 30 11.47 -4.31 -0.97
CA LEU A 30 11.14 -4.20 -2.39
C LEU A 30 10.57 -2.83 -2.74
N VAL A 31 11.22 -1.75 -2.30
CA VAL A 31 10.76 -0.36 -2.59
C VAL A 31 10.81 -0.01 -4.08
N SER A 32 11.58 -0.78 -4.87
CA SER A 32 11.58 -0.80 -6.32
C SER A 32 11.85 -2.23 -6.82
N PHE A 33 11.66 -2.47 -8.12
CA PHE A 33 11.93 -3.77 -8.75
C PHE A 33 13.23 -3.81 -9.55
N GLY A 34 14.03 -2.74 -9.51
CA GLY A 34 15.27 -2.58 -10.27
C GLY A 34 15.05 -1.80 -11.56
N PRO A 35 14.65 -2.44 -12.68
CA PRO A 35 14.43 -1.75 -13.96
C PRO A 35 13.35 -0.67 -13.89
N GLU A 36 13.54 0.40 -14.66
CA GLU A 36 12.50 1.38 -14.94
C GLU A 36 11.44 0.80 -15.88
N PHE A 37 10.18 1.15 -15.66
CA PHE A 37 9.07 0.77 -16.53
C PHE A 37 8.05 1.90 -16.63
N GLY A 38 7.41 2.02 -17.80
CA GLY A 38 6.40 3.04 -18.05
C GLY A 38 5.04 2.69 -17.46
N ILE A 39 4.11 3.65 -17.49
CA ILE A 39 2.74 3.44 -17.02
C ILE A 39 1.99 2.35 -17.79
N GLU A 40 2.27 2.19 -19.08
CA GLU A 40 1.65 1.12 -19.89
C GLU A 40 2.18 -0.27 -19.49
N ASP A 41 3.43 -0.34 -19.07
CA ASP A 41 4.02 -1.56 -18.53
C ASP A 41 3.50 -1.87 -17.13
N ALA A 42 3.26 -0.84 -16.32
CA ALA A 42 2.65 -0.94 -15.00
C ALA A 42 1.27 -1.64 -15.01
N ARG A 43 0.55 -1.58 -16.13
CA ARG A 43 -0.75 -2.26 -16.30
C ARG A 43 -0.63 -3.74 -16.70
N LYS A 44 0.55 -4.21 -17.05
CA LYS A 44 0.80 -5.59 -17.49
C LYS A 44 1.17 -6.45 -16.28
N SER A 45 0.16 -7.07 -15.66
CA SER A 45 0.34 -7.90 -14.45
C SER A 45 1.46 -8.96 -14.62
N GLU A 46 1.55 -9.67 -15.75
CA GLU A 46 2.62 -10.66 -15.97
C GLU A 46 4.04 -10.05 -15.97
N LEU A 47 4.18 -8.85 -16.54
CA LEU A 47 5.46 -8.13 -16.55
C LEU A 47 5.84 -7.72 -15.13
N ILE A 48 4.90 -7.14 -14.39
CA ILE A 48 5.10 -6.72 -13.00
C ILE A 48 5.40 -7.90 -12.10
N SER A 49 4.72 -9.02 -12.29
CA SER A 49 4.98 -10.28 -11.60
C SER A 49 6.42 -10.74 -11.80
N THR A 50 6.89 -10.73 -13.06
CA THR A 50 8.26 -11.11 -13.41
C THR A 50 9.28 -10.16 -12.78
N LEU A 51 9.01 -8.85 -12.79
CA LEU A 51 9.87 -7.85 -12.14
C LEU A 51 9.96 -8.07 -10.63
N ILE A 52 8.85 -8.40 -9.96
CA ILE A 52 8.85 -8.71 -8.52
C ILE A 52 9.67 -9.99 -8.23
N GLU A 53 9.52 -11.02 -9.05
CA GLU A 53 10.27 -12.28 -8.89
C GLU A 53 11.78 -12.06 -8.96
N GLU A 54 12.26 -11.28 -9.94
CA GLU A 54 13.67 -10.98 -10.17
C GLU A 54 14.22 -9.86 -9.25
N ALA A 55 13.36 -9.09 -8.59
CA ALA A 55 13.80 -8.00 -7.73
C ALA A 55 14.67 -8.51 -6.57
N VAL A 56 15.78 -7.81 -6.32
CA VAL A 56 16.66 -8.04 -5.17
C VAL A 56 16.25 -7.08 -4.05
N PRO A 57 15.91 -7.57 -2.84
CA PRO A 57 15.63 -6.70 -1.71
C PRO A 57 16.80 -5.77 -1.39
N LEU A 58 16.52 -4.49 -1.16
CA LEU A 58 17.54 -3.49 -0.78
C LEU A 58 18.10 -3.70 0.63
N TRP A 59 17.41 -4.48 1.45
CA TRP A 59 17.84 -4.91 2.77
C TRP A 59 17.29 -6.31 3.06
N THR A 60 17.85 -6.99 4.06
CA THR A 60 17.36 -8.29 4.50
C THR A 60 15.88 -8.18 4.90
N PRO A 61 14.96 -8.90 4.24
CA PRO A 61 13.54 -8.77 4.54
C PRO A 61 13.22 -8.99 6.02
N GLY A 62 12.27 -8.21 6.54
CA GLY A 62 11.88 -8.24 7.96
C GLY A 62 12.77 -7.42 8.90
N THR A 63 14.01 -7.09 8.52
CA THR A 63 14.97 -6.41 9.43
C THR A 63 14.81 -4.90 9.52
N LYS A 64 14.20 -4.27 8.51
CA LYS A 64 13.95 -2.83 8.44
C LYS A 64 12.61 -2.58 7.78
N ARG A 65 12.01 -1.43 8.09
CA ARG A 65 10.88 -0.87 7.37
C ARG A 65 11.35 0.22 6.42
N GLY A 66 10.80 0.24 5.22
CA GLY A 66 10.93 1.38 4.31
C GLY A 66 9.72 1.47 3.40
N TYR A 67 9.05 2.62 3.36
CA TYR A 67 7.81 2.82 2.63
C TYR A 67 7.93 2.46 1.13
N HIS A 68 7.10 1.52 0.69
CA HIS A 68 7.07 1.01 -0.69
C HIS A 68 6.12 1.87 -1.55
N ALA A 69 6.44 3.14 -1.75
CA ALA A 69 5.49 4.15 -2.26
C ALA A 69 4.69 3.74 -3.50
N LEU A 70 5.33 3.11 -4.49
CA LEU A 70 4.68 2.62 -5.70
C LEU A 70 4.62 1.09 -5.75
N SER A 71 5.69 0.40 -5.32
CA SER A 71 5.76 -1.06 -5.38
C SER A 71 4.78 -1.77 -4.45
N TYR A 72 4.26 -1.10 -3.42
CA TYR A 72 3.32 -1.69 -2.45
C TYR A 72 2.07 -2.26 -3.10
N GLY A 73 1.35 -1.46 -3.90
CA GLY A 73 0.11 -1.91 -4.54
C GLY A 73 0.33 -3.06 -5.51
N PHE A 74 1.45 -3.10 -6.24
CA PHE A 74 1.78 -4.25 -7.09
C PHE A 74 2.04 -5.52 -6.29
N LEU A 75 2.78 -5.42 -5.18
CA LEU A 75 3.03 -6.56 -4.29
C LEU A 75 1.73 -7.08 -3.68
N VAL A 76 0.89 -6.19 -3.18
CA VAL A 76 -0.41 -6.53 -2.59
C VAL A 76 -1.34 -7.14 -3.64
N ASP A 77 -1.39 -6.58 -4.84
CA ASP A 77 -2.22 -7.09 -5.93
C ASP A 77 -1.84 -8.52 -6.32
N GLU A 78 -0.55 -8.78 -6.54
CA GLU A 78 -0.07 -10.10 -6.95
C GLU A 78 -0.24 -11.14 -5.84
N VAL A 79 -0.19 -10.73 -4.56
CA VAL A 79 -0.52 -11.59 -3.41
C VAL A 79 -2.02 -11.91 -3.38
N ILE A 80 -2.88 -10.90 -3.45
CA ILE A 80 -4.34 -11.06 -3.39
C ILE A 80 -4.81 -11.89 -4.58
N LYS A 81 -4.39 -11.53 -5.80
CA LYS A 81 -4.71 -12.25 -7.04
C LYS A 81 -4.36 -13.73 -6.97
N ARG A 82 -3.24 -14.11 -6.34
CA ARG A 82 -2.86 -15.52 -6.21
C ARG A 82 -3.70 -16.27 -5.17
N LEU A 83 -4.10 -15.60 -4.09
CA LEU A 83 -4.90 -16.20 -3.04
C LEU A 83 -6.39 -16.22 -3.36
N HIS A 84 -6.87 -15.29 -4.17
CA HIS A 84 -8.25 -15.19 -4.56
C HIS A 84 -8.68 -16.41 -5.39
N PRO A 85 -9.83 -17.07 -5.09
CA PRO A 85 -10.25 -18.26 -5.82
C PRO A 85 -10.41 -18.03 -7.33
N GLN A 86 -10.95 -16.87 -7.72
CA GLN A 86 -11.18 -16.47 -9.11
C GLN A 86 -9.99 -15.74 -9.74
N LYS A 87 -8.88 -15.57 -9.00
CA LYS A 87 -7.71 -14.78 -9.45
C LYS A 87 -8.04 -13.34 -9.84
N HIS A 88 -8.97 -12.73 -9.13
CA HIS A 88 -9.31 -11.32 -9.30
C HIS A 88 -8.20 -10.46 -8.72
N SER A 89 -7.84 -9.40 -9.43
CA SER A 89 -7.01 -8.31 -8.90
C SER A 89 -7.77 -7.55 -7.82
N VAL A 90 -7.07 -6.73 -7.04
CA VAL A 90 -7.70 -5.81 -6.09
C VAL A 90 -8.69 -4.89 -6.80
N SER A 91 -8.38 -4.42 -8.00
CA SER A 91 -9.28 -3.56 -8.78
C SER A 91 -10.60 -4.29 -9.10
N GLN A 92 -10.53 -5.55 -9.52
CA GLN A 92 -11.70 -6.38 -9.80
C GLN A 92 -12.50 -6.71 -8.53
N ILE A 93 -11.84 -7.12 -7.44
CA ILE A 93 -12.52 -7.36 -6.15
C ILE A 93 -13.21 -6.10 -5.67
N TYR A 94 -12.53 -4.96 -5.79
CA TYR A 94 -13.08 -3.69 -5.36
C TYR A 94 -14.31 -3.31 -6.20
N GLU A 95 -14.29 -3.55 -7.51
CA GLU A 95 -15.46 -3.40 -8.42
C GLU A 95 -16.61 -4.35 -8.09
N ASP A 96 -16.31 -5.63 -7.82
CA ASP A 96 -17.31 -6.69 -7.63
C ASP A 96 -17.96 -6.67 -6.23
N GLU A 97 -17.19 -6.38 -5.19
CA GLU A 97 -17.57 -6.66 -3.79
C GLU A 97 -17.67 -5.41 -2.92
N VAL A 98 -16.94 -4.35 -3.26
CA VAL A 98 -16.87 -3.11 -2.46
C VAL A 98 -17.69 -1.99 -3.11
N TRP A 99 -17.97 -2.07 -4.41
CA TRP A 99 -18.50 -0.95 -5.18
C TRP A 99 -20.02 -0.79 -5.12
N SER A 100 -20.44 0.44 -4.80
CA SER A 100 -21.54 1.09 -5.53
C SER A 100 -21.36 2.61 -5.68
N GLU A 101 -20.60 3.29 -4.79
CA GLU A 101 -20.52 4.78 -4.79
C GLU A 101 -19.15 5.39 -4.36
N ALA A 102 -18.08 4.59 -4.19
CA ALA A 102 -16.90 5.00 -3.42
C ALA A 102 -15.70 5.55 -4.21
N VAL A 103 -15.05 4.67 -4.96
CA VAL A 103 -14.05 4.96 -5.99
C VAL A 103 -14.82 4.93 -7.31
N THR A 104 -14.38 5.61 -8.35
CA THR A 104 -14.94 5.57 -9.70
C THR A 104 -14.01 4.86 -10.68
N GLU A 105 -12.70 4.86 -10.41
CA GLU A 105 -11.69 4.12 -11.17
C GLU A 105 -10.52 3.71 -10.27
N LEU A 106 -9.94 2.52 -10.47
CA LEU A 106 -8.70 2.10 -9.79
C LEU A 106 -7.67 1.54 -10.80
N PRO A 107 -7.04 2.42 -11.62
CA PRO A 107 -6.11 2.00 -12.68
C PRO A 107 -4.76 1.48 -12.15
N LEU A 108 -4.29 1.99 -11.00
CA LEU A 108 -3.13 1.48 -10.26
C LEU A 108 -3.41 1.57 -8.76
N ILE A 109 -3.24 0.44 -8.07
CA ILE A 109 -3.70 0.22 -6.70
C ILE A 109 -2.95 1.08 -5.68
N SER A 110 -1.69 1.44 -5.96
CA SER A 110 -0.87 2.22 -5.02
C SER A 110 -1.25 3.70 -4.94
N CYS A 111 -1.69 4.30 -6.05
CA CYS A 111 -1.68 5.77 -6.18
C CYS A 111 -2.62 6.38 -7.23
N MET A 112 -3.40 5.59 -7.98
CA MET A 112 -4.25 6.13 -9.05
C MET A 112 -5.74 5.95 -8.80
N GLY A 113 -6.16 5.65 -7.57
CA GLY A 113 -7.58 5.60 -7.24
C GLY A 113 -8.25 6.97 -7.46
N VAL A 114 -9.37 6.97 -8.18
CA VAL A 114 -10.23 8.14 -8.40
C VAL A 114 -11.51 7.91 -7.61
N GLY A 115 -12.00 8.87 -6.84
CA GLY A 115 -13.21 8.71 -6.04
C GLY A 115 -13.70 10.00 -5.41
N THR A 116 -14.74 9.91 -4.58
CA THR A 116 -15.26 11.06 -3.82
C THR A 116 -14.98 10.90 -2.33
N ALA A 117 -14.90 12.00 -1.59
CA ALA A 117 -14.74 11.96 -0.14
C ALA A 117 -15.91 11.25 0.56
N GLU A 118 -17.15 11.51 0.12
CA GLU A 118 -18.35 10.82 0.61
C GLU A 118 -18.27 9.31 0.33
N GLY A 119 -17.90 8.97 -0.90
CA GLY A 119 -17.72 7.61 -1.34
C GLY A 119 -16.71 6.83 -0.50
N PHE A 120 -15.52 7.41 -0.30
CA PHE A 120 -14.51 6.84 0.57
C PHE A 120 -15.02 6.66 2.02
N ALA A 121 -15.73 7.67 2.56
CA ALA A 121 -16.29 7.60 3.91
C ALA A 121 -17.34 6.48 4.05
N LYS A 122 -18.15 6.21 3.02
CA LYS A 122 -19.10 5.09 2.98
C LYS A 122 -18.37 3.75 2.96
N ALA A 123 -17.33 3.60 2.14
CA ALA A 123 -16.56 2.36 2.02
C ALA A 123 -15.92 1.95 3.36
N ILE A 124 -15.26 2.88 4.07
CA ILE A 124 -14.60 2.57 5.35
C ILE A 124 -15.58 2.23 6.49
N HIS A 125 -16.85 2.63 6.37
CA HIS A 125 -17.90 2.34 7.36
C HIS A 125 -18.89 1.26 6.89
N GLN A 126 -18.61 0.60 5.76
CA GLN A 126 -19.49 -0.44 5.23
C GLN A 126 -19.57 -1.61 6.20
N LYS A 127 -20.76 -1.85 6.75
CA LYS A 127 -20.98 -2.93 7.69
C LYS A 127 -20.94 -4.28 6.98
N GLY A 128 -20.31 -5.26 7.63
CA GLY A 128 -20.28 -6.65 7.15
C GLY A 128 -19.24 -6.94 6.06
N LEU A 129 -18.47 -5.94 5.61
CA LEU A 129 -17.40 -6.16 4.63
C LEU A 129 -16.24 -6.99 5.22
N ILE A 130 -15.92 -6.75 6.49
CA ILE A 130 -14.93 -7.53 7.24
C ILE A 130 -15.50 -7.95 8.59
N SER A 131 -14.98 -9.05 9.14
CA SER A 131 -15.43 -9.55 10.44
C SER A 131 -15.01 -8.60 11.57
N ASN A 132 -15.74 -8.62 12.69
CA ASN A 132 -15.40 -7.85 13.89
C ASN A 132 -14.01 -8.21 14.45
N GLU A 133 -13.56 -9.46 14.26
CA GLU A 133 -12.23 -9.91 14.66
C GLU A 133 -11.14 -9.23 13.82
N VAL A 134 -11.32 -9.22 12.49
CA VAL A 134 -10.41 -8.50 11.58
C VAL A 134 -10.41 -7.01 11.91
N TRP A 135 -11.59 -6.41 12.09
CA TRP A 135 -11.71 -5.01 12.48
C TRP A 135 -10.93 -4.71 13.77
N LYS A 136 -11.10 -5.54 14.81
CA LYS A 136 -10.36 -5.39 16.07
C LYS A 136 -8.85 -5.49 15.88
N SER A 137 -8.37 -6.39 15.03
CA SER A 137 -6.94 -6.47 14.69
C SER A 137 -6.46 -5.20 14.00
N LEU A 138 -7.22 -4.69 13.03
CA LEU A 138 -6.85 -3.49 12.28
C LEU A 138 -6.82 -2.23 13.15
N CYS A 139 -7.50 -2.20 14.29
CA CYS A 139 -7.46 -1.07 15.24
C CYS A 139 -6.15 -0.98 16.05
N SER A 140 -5.23 -1.93 15.93
CA SER A 140 -3.95 -1.89 16.65
C SER A 140 -2.76 -2.04 15.69
N PRO A 141 -1.72 -1.21 15.82
CA PRO A 141 -0.51 -1.33 15.03
C PRO A 141 0.24 -2.62 15.40
N THR A 142 0.98 -3.18 14.44
CA THR A 142 1.93 -4.27 14.69
C THR A 142 3.21 -3.76 15.36
N THR A 143 3.54 -2.48 15.16
CA THR A 143 4.73 -1.82 15.73
C THR A 143 4.38 -0.40 16.14
N ILE A 144 4.82 0.03 17.31
CA ILE A 144 4.48 1.36 17.87
C ILE A 144 5.56 2.40 17.55
N ASP A 145 6.83 2.03 17.71
CA ASP A 145 7.96 2.95 17.51
C ASP A 145 9.07 2.27 16.73
N GLU A 146 8.97 2.34 15.41
CA GLU A 146 9.97 1.84 14.48
C GLU A 146 10.24 2.89 13.40
N GLU A 147 11.51 3.03 13.04
CA GLU A 147 11.95 3.94 11.99
C GLU A 147 11.61 3.38 10.61
N ASP A 148 10.97 4.21 9.78
CA ASP A 148 10.86 3.98 8.34
C ASP A 148 12.02 4.68 7.63
N ILE A 149 12.90 3.90 6.99
CA ILE A 149 14.13 4.41 6.39
C ILE A 149 13.90 5.20 5.09
N VAL A 150 12.69 5.14 4.50
CA VAL A 150 12.33 5.92 3.31
C VAL A 150 11.67 7.23 3.74
N LEU A 151 10.74 7.18 4.67
CA LEU A 151 10.08 8.38 5.20
C LEU A 151 10.94 9.15 6.20
N SER A 152 12.04 8.54 6.69
CA SER A 152 12.93 9.09 7.73
C SER A 152 12.17 9.53 8.99
N HIS A 153 11.13 8.78 9.33
CA HIS A 153 10.23 9.07 10.44
C HIS A 153 9.88 7.82 11.22
N ARG A 154 9.72 7.97 12.54
CA ARG A 154 9.23 6.91 13.42
C ARG A 154 7.73 7.09 13.59
N LYS A 155 6.96 6.05 13.25
CA LYS A 155 5.50 6.06 13.41
C LYS A 155 4.99 4.66 13.74
N PRO A 156 3.85 4.57 14.43
CA PRO A 156 3.10 3.34 14.50
C PRO A 156 2.65 2.87 13.11
N PHE A 157 2.78 1.57 12.87
CA PHE A 157 2.43 0.92 11.60
C PHE A 157 1.89 -0.49 11.87
N GLY A 158 1.11 -1.00 10.93
CA GLY A 158 0.66 -2.38 10.90
C GLY A 158 -0.41 -2.63 9.84
N HIS A 159 -0.47 -3.84 9.30
CA HIS A 159 -1.57 -4.27 8.44
C HIS A 159 -1.75 -3.43 7.16
N GLY A 160 -0.68 -2.78 6.65
CA GLY A 160 -0.78 -1.86 5.51
C GLY A 160 -1.15 -0.42 5.87
N PHE A 161 -1.23 -0.13 7.17
CA PHE A 161 -1.78 1.10 7.71
C PHE A 161 -0.78 1.82 8.62
N THR A 162 -0.78 3.15 8.56
CA THR A 162 -0.15 4.00 9.58
C THR A 162 -1.15 4.28 10.69
N TYR A 163 -0.66 4.53 11.90
CA TYR A 163 -1.51 4.87 13.03
C TYR A 163 -1.01 6.14 13.73
N GLU A 164 -1.95 6.96 14.16
CA GLU A 164 -1.67 8.20 14.90
C GLU A 164 -2.43 8.16 16.23
N PRO A 165 -1.75 8.37 17.37
CA PRO A 165 -2.43 8.46 18.66
C PRO A 165 -3.48 9.57 18.63
N HIS A 166 -4.67 9.32 19.18
CA HIS A 166 -5.70 10.35 19.24
C HIS A 166 -5.22 11.54 20.09
N PRO A 167 -5.34 12.79 19.62
CA PRO A 167 -4.74 13.96 20.27
C PRO A 167 -5.27 14.24 21.69
N VAL A 168 -6.47 13.75 22.01
CA VAL A 168 -7.13 14.00 23.31
C VAL A 168 -7.26 12.73 24.16
N TYR A 169 -7.24 11.55 23.54
CA TYR A 169 -7.50 10.30 24.25
C TYR A 169 -6.18 9.65 24.62
N LYS A 170 -5.83 9.71 25.92
CA LYS A 170 -4.57 9.21 26.48
C LYS A 170 -4.67 7.78 27.04
N GLY A 171 -5.68 7.00 26.64
CA GLY A 171 -5.78 5.58 27.00
C GLY A 171 -4.62 4.77 26.41
N ASN A 172 -4.47 3.51 26.84
CA ASN A 172 -3.44 2.62 26.30
C ASN A 172 -3.51 2.60 24.76
N VAL A 173 -2.35 2.55 24.11
CA VAL A 173 -2.19 2.62 22.64
C VAL A 173 -3.07 1.59 21.91
N SER A 174 -3.45 0.48 22.56
CA SER A 174 -4.39 -0.54 22.06
C SER A 174 -5.88 -0.14 22.07
N GLU A 175 -6.27 0.88 22.82
CA GLU A 175 -7.66 1.35 23.00
C GLU A 175 -7.89 2.75 22.38
N GLY A 176 -6.81 3.44 21.99
CA GLY A 176 -6.80 4.86 21.64
C GLY A 176 -6.56 5.24 20.17
N PHE A 177 -6.62 4.29 19.23
CA PHE A 177 -6.66 4.61 17.80
C PHE A 177 -8.11 4.80 17.35
N SER A 178 -8.69 5.94 17.71
CA SER A 178 -9.89 6.39 17.00
C SER A 178 -9.47 6.76 15.58
N ASN A 179 -9.96 5.98 14.62
CA ASN A 179 -9.87 6.16 13.18
C ASN A 179 -8.54 5.66 12.60
N LEU A 180 -8.60 4.58 11.81
CA LEU A 180 -7.55 4.21 10.87
C LEU A 180 -7.12 5.47 10.10
N HIS A 181 -5.96 6.03 10.44
CA HIS A 181 -5.31 7.04 9.63
C HIS A 181 -4.29 6.36 8.74
N SER A 182 -4.78 5.60 7.80
CA SER A 182 -3.95 4.95 6.81
C SER A 182 -4.15 5.53 5.44
N ALA A 183 -3.07 6.12 4.93
CA ALA A 183 -2.85 6.52 3.54
C ALA A 183 -3.84 7.53 2.90
N ALA A 184 -4.98 7.85 3.51
CA ALA A 184 -5.93 8.84 2.98
C ALA A 184 -5.46 10.31 3.12
N LYS A 185 -4.19 10.56 3.46
CA LYS A 185 -3.57 11.89 3.31
C LYS A 185 -2.99 12.14 1.93
N PHE A 186 -3.06 11.18 1.01
CA PHE A 186 -2.73 11.42 -0.40
C PHE A 186 -3.74 10.71 -1.31
N PHE A 187 -4.07 11.38 -2.42
CA PHE A 187 -5.00 10.97 -3.49
C PHE A 187 -6.48 11.35 -3.33
N LEU A 188 -6.73 12.66 -3.33
CA LEU A 188 -7.85 13.22 -4.06
C LEU A 188 -7.27 14.09 -5.18
N ILE A 189 -7.12 13.52 -6.38
CA ILE A 189 -6.94 14.34 -7.59
C ILE A 189 -8.33 14.88 -7.92
N HIS A 190 -8.56 16.17 -7.66
CA HIS A 190 -9.73 16.85 -8.18
C HIS A 190 -9.54 17.01 -9.69
N SER A 191 -10.23 16.20 -10.50
CA SER A 191 -10.27 16.43 -11.94
C SER A 191 -11.20 17.63 -12.22
N ASN A 192 -10.67 18.85 -12.19
CA ASN A 192 -11.33 19.92 -12.92
C ASN A 192 -11.09 19.69 -14.42
N ARG A 193 -12.13 19.91 -15.24
CA ARG A 193 -12.19 19.63 -16.70
C ARG A 193 -11.14 20.36 -17.58
N SER A 194 -10.05 20.84 -17.01
CA SER A 194 -8.99 21.61 -17.68
C SER A 194 -7.62 20.93 -17.69
N GLY A 195 -7.49 19.67 -17.23
CA GLY A 195 -6.26 18.89 -17.44
C GLY A 195 -5.02 19.38 -16.69
N LEU A 196 -5.20 20.14 -15.60
CA LEU A 196 -4.12 20.57 -14.72
C LEU A 196 -4.15 19.76 -13.42
N TYR A 197 -3.12 18.95 -13.20
CA TYR A 197 -2.90 18.19 -11.97
C TYR A 197 -2.07 19.04 -11.01
N GLU A 198 -2.71 19.67 -10.01
CA GLU A 198 -2.01 20.32 -8.91
C GLU A 198 -1.89 19.39 -7.70
N TRP A 199 -0.66 19.07 -7.32
CA TRP A 199 -0.32 18.32 -6.11
C TRP A 199 -0.25 19.27 -4.91
N LEU A 200 -1.21 19.15 -3.98
CA LEU A 200 -1.15 19.87 -2.71
C LEU A 200 -0.48 19.02 -1.62
N GLY A 201 0.84 19.21 -1.46
CA GLY A 201 1.44 19.31 -0.12
C GLY A 201 2.21 18.12 0.45
N MET A 202 3.45 17.92 0.01
CA MET A 202 4.59 17.92 0.94
C MET A 202 5.56 18.98 0.44
N GLY A 203 5.94 19.93 1.29
CA GLY A 203 6.77 21.09 0.96
C GLY A 203 8.23 20.77 0.59
N TYR A 204 8.47 19.75 -0.23
CA TYR A 204 9.77 19.46 -0.82
C TYR A 204 9.90 20.21 -2.13
N LYS A 205 10.74 21.26 -2.13
CA LYS A 205 11.34 21.77 -3.36
C LYS A 205 12.31 20.71 -3.86
N TRP A 206 11.91 19.94 -4.86
CA TRP A 206 12.86 19.17 -5.66
C TRP A 206 13.58 20.15 -6.59
N SER A 207 14.85 20.46 -6.29
CA SER A 207 15.71 21.20 -7.22
C SER A 207 15.93 20.35 -8.46
N LYS A 208 15.68 20.93 -9.64
CA LYS A 208 15.99 20.37 -10.95
C LYS A 208 17.43 19.84 -10.97
N TRP A 209 17.60 18.55 -11.26
CA TRP A 209 18.84 18.06 -11.83
C TRP A 209 18.75 18.25 -13.35
N THR A 210 19.09 19.46 -13.77
CA THR A 210 19.50 19.75 -15.14
C THR A 210 20.93 20.26 -15.02
N GLU A 211 21.91 19.45 -15.42
CA GLU A 211 22.95 19.78 -16.40
C GLU A 211 24.14 18.80 -16.38
N GLU A 212 24.67 18.56 -17.60
CA GLU A 212 26.01 18.08 -17.97
C GLU A 212 26.35 16.58 -17.84
N THR A 213 26.16 15.82 -18.94
CA THR A 213 27.19 15.57 -19.96
C THR A 213 26.59 15.02 -21.25
#